data_AF-K9X813-F1
#
_entry.id   AF-K9X813-F1
#
_cell.length_a   1.000
_cell.length_b   1.000
_cell.length_c   1.000
_cell.angle_alpha   90.00
_cell.angle_beta   90.00
_cell.angle_gamma   90.00
#
_symmetry.space_group_name_H-M   'P 1'
#
loop_
_entity.id
_entity.type
_entity.pdbx_description
1 polymer ?
#
loop_
_entity_poly.entity_id
_entity_poly.type
_entity_poly.pdbx_seq_one_letter_code
_entity_poly.pdbx_strand_id
1 'polypeptide(L)'
;MQSQYQLAAEYLKIYQIPQTVKEGIWYLEELSEQITYLTLYKELFPIEWSSSKTPLRQHSYPSVYSDIEIEFLELVNERLFPLEWLEDFRGCTERYTEVTISPQNIDWWEMSLEEFSFTEQFLLSIIGHGHPKADWILYFGFVPRKLLTVERIDWEKLSLLCQQIASPLSLLYDVISIIDHSTECIWLDTTHQDYVSFDWNQEVLRYLAQQWQICQTYCQKMTQFSEWLESSVDHRKQVIKLWNKAQD
;
A
#
# COMPACT_ATOMS: atom_id res chain seq x y z
N MET A 1 -11.31 -38.41 -19.94
CA MET A 1 -11.65 -37.79 -21.23
C MET A 1 -12.97 -37.02 -21.05
N GLN A 2 -12.94 -35.93 -20.27
CA GLN A 2 -14.08 -35.00 -20.22
C GLN A 2 -14.23 -34.45 -21.64
N SER A 3 -15.42 -34.65 -22.19
CA SER A 3 -15.71 -34.52 -23.61
C SER A 3 -15.57 -33.05 -24.03
N GLN A 4 -14.92 -32.77 -25.16
CA GLN A 4 -14.89 -31.44 -25.81
C GLN A 4 -16.29 -30.81 -25.93
N TYR A 5 -17.35 -31.63 -25.96
CA TYR A 5 -18.74 -31.19 -25.99
C TYR A 5 -19.24 -30.61 -24.65
N GLN A 6 -18.71 -31.05 -23.50
CA GLN A 6 -19.04 -30.47 -22.19
C GLN A 6 -18.45 -29.06 -22.06
N LEU A 7 -17.18 -28.90 -22.42
CA LEU A 7 -16.53 -27.58 -22.53
C LEU A 7 -17.28 -26.67 -23.51
N ALA A 8 -17.60 -27.15 -24.72
CA ALA A 8 -18.34 -26.37 -25.70
C ALA A 8 -19.75 -25.96 -25.21
N ALA A 9 -20.44 -26.84 -24.47
CA ALA A 9 -21.74 -26.52 -23.88
C ALA A 9 -21.63 -25.50 -22.75
N GLU A 10 -20.57 -25.53 -21.95
CA GLU A 10 -20.26 -24.50 -20.95
C GLU A 10 -19.91 -23.15 -21.61
N TYR A 11 -19.11 -23.16 -22.68
CA TYR A 11 -18.83 -21.96 -23.49
C TYR A 11 -20.09 -21.34 -24.11
N LEU A 12 -21.08 -22.16 -24.50
CA LEU A 12 -22.35 -21.67 -25.03
C LEU A 12 -23.27 -21.08 -23.96
N LYS A 13 -23.10 -21.42 -22.68
CA LYS A 13 -23.86 -20.78 -21.57
C LYS A 13 -23.54 -19.29 -21.45
N ILE A 14 -22.33 -18.86 -21.83
CA ILE A 14 -21.89 -17.46 -21.85
C ILE A 14 -22.70 -16.62 -22.88
N TYR A 15 -23.39 -17.28 -23.80
CA TYR A 15 -24.27 -16.67 -24.81
C TYR A 15 -25.76 -16.97 -24.57
N GLN A 16 -26.12 -17.66 -23.48
CA GLN A 16 -27.53 -17.90 -23.16
C GLN A 16 -28.17 -16.62 -22.64
N ILE A 17 -29.27 -16.23 -23.28
CA ILE A 17 -30.11 -15.15 -22.80
C ILE A 17 -30.85 -15.65 -21.55
N PRO A 18 -30.89 -14.87 -20.46
CA PRO A 18 -31.60 -15.24 -19.24
C PRO A 18 -33.06 -15.66 -19.52
N GLN A 19 -33.49 -16.78 -18.94
CA GLN A 19 -34.82 -17.33 -19.20
C GLN A 19 -35.83 -16.98 -18.09
N THR A 20 -35.32 -16.53 -16.94
CA THR A 20 -36.11 -16.06 -15.81
C THR A 20 -35.77 -14.61 -15.45
N VAL A 21 -36.69 -13.93 -14.76
CA VAL A 21 -36.45 -12.56 -14.26
C VAL A 21 -35.22 -12.50 -13.35
N LYS A 22 -35.03 -13.52 -12.50
CA LYS A 22 -33.91 -13.59 -11.56
C LYS A 22 -32.56 -13.72 -12.30
N GLU A 23 -32.48 -14.65 -13.26
CA GLU A 23 -31.29 -14.77 -14.11
C GLU A 23 -31.06 -13.49 -14.94
N GLY A 24 -32.14 -12.81 -15.33
CA GLY A 24 -32.09 -11.55 -16.07
C GLY A 24 -31.45 -10.42 -15.28
N ILE A 25 -31.80 -10.31 -14.00
CA ILE A 25 -31.23 -9.31 -13.08
C ILE A 25 -29.73 -9.58 -12.90
N TRP A 26 -29.36 -10.82 -12.54
CA TRP A 26 -27.95 -11.19 -12.35
C TRP A 26 -27.09 -10.95 -13.59
N TYR A 27 -27.59 -11.31 -14.78
CA TYR A 27 -26.89 -11.05 -16.03
C TYR A 27 -26.66 -9.56 -16.30
N LEU A 28 -27.64 -8.70 -15.97
CA LEU A 28 -27.52 -7.26 -16.14
C LEU A 28 -26.58 -6.63 -15.10
N GLU A 29 -26.56 -7.14 -13.87
CA GLU A 29 -25.61 -6.74 -12.83
C GLU A 29 -24.17 -7.06 -13.25
N GLU A 30 -23.89 -8.30 -13.66
CA GLU A 30 -22.57 -8.70 -14.17
C GLU A 30 -22.11 -7.86 -15.37
N LEU A 31 -23.02 -7.60 -16.31
CA LEU A 31 -22.72 -6.74 -17.45
C LEU A 31 -22.44 -5.29 -17.03
N SER A 32 -23.18 -4.77 -16.06
CA SER A 32 -22.97 -3.41 -15.54
C SER A 32 -21.59 -3.29 -14.90
N GLU A 33 -21.20 -4.27 -14.08
CA GLU A 33 -19.89 -4.31 -13.43
C GLU A 33 -18.76 -4.46 -14.45
N GLN A 34 -18.92 -5.35 -15.43
CA GLN A 34 -17.96 -5.48 -16.53
C GLN A 34 -17.82 -4.17 -17.31
N ILE A 35 -18.92 -3.46 -17.60
CA ILE A 35 -18.88 -2.16 -18.28
C ILE A 35 -18.05 -1.15 -17.48
N THR A 36 -18.14 -1.14 -16.15
CA THR A 36 -17.31 -0.27 -15.30
C THR A 36 -15.82 -0.52 -15.55
N TYR A 37 -15.38 -1.78 -15.45
CA TYR A 37 -13.96 -2.15 -15.62
C TYR A 37 -13.46 -1.85 -17.04
N LEU A 38 -14.22 -2.20 -18.07
CA LEU A 38 -13.82 -1.95 -19.45
C LEU A 38 -13.79 -0.46 -19.80
N THR A 39 -14.69 0.33 -19.22
CA THR A 39 -14.68 1.79 -19.38
C THR A 39 -13.41 2.37 -18.75
N LEU A 40 -13.09 1.95 -17.53
CA LEU A 40 -11.87 2.37 -16.83
C LEU A 40 -10.60 1.93 -17.59
N TYR A 41 -10.58 0.72 -18.14
CA TYR A 41 -9.47 0.24 -18.95
C TYR A 41 -9.24 1.17 -20.16
N LYS A 42 -10.29 1.42 -20.94
CA LYS A 42 -10.22 2.30 -22.11
C LYS A 42 -9.79 3.73 -21.77
N GLU A 43 -10.21 4.24 -20.61
CA GLU A 43 -9.91 5.61 -20.19
C GLU A 43 -8.51 5.79 -19.60
N LEU A 44 -8.03 4.81 -18.82
CA LEU A 44 -6.74 4.90 -18.12
C LEU A 44 -5.57 4.36 -18.96
N PHE A 45 -5.83 3.35 -19.79
CA PHE A 45 -4.81 2.68 -20.62
C PHE A 45 -5.26 2.57 -22.09
N PRO A 46 -5.52 3.70 -22.77
CA PRO A 46 -6.11 3.69 -24.11
C PRO A 46 -5.24 3.00 -25.16
N ILE A 47 -3.90 3.03 -24.99
CA ILE A 47 -2.95 2.39 -25.90
C ILE A 47 -3.05 0.88 -25.75
N GLU A 48 -2.94 0.38 -24.52
CA GLU A 48 -3.05 -1.04 -24.17
C GLU A 48 -4.39 -1.59 -24.62
N TRP A 49 -5.49 -0.90 -24.28
CA TRP A 49 -6.85 -1.23 -24.72
C TRP A 49 -6.93 -1.38 -26.25
N SER A 50 -6.38 -0.42 -27.00
CA SER A 50 -6.42 -0.46 -28.48
C SER A 50 -5.56 -1.57 -29.09
N SER A 51 -4.54 -2.02 -28.35
CA SER A 51 -3.60 -3.05 -28.77
C SER A 51 -3.98 -4.45 -28.29
N SER A 52 -4.90 -4.56 -27.33
CA SER A 52 -5.33 -5.82 -26.75
C SER A 52 -5.95 -6.71 -27.83
N LYS A 53 -5.58 -7.98 -27.79
CA LYS A 53 -6.14 -9.04 -28.65
C LYS A 53 -7.09 -9.95 -27.87
N THR A 54 -7.32 -9.63 -26.60
CA THR A 54 -8.12 -10.42 -25.67
C THR A 54 -9.60 -10.26 -26.03
N PRO A 55 -10.31 -11.33 -26.38
CA PRO A 55 -11.74 -11.25 -26.67
C PRO A 55 -12.55 -10.87 -25.43
N LEU A 56 -13.52 -9.96 -25.59
CA LEU A 56 -14.34 -9.40 -24.49
C LEU A 56 -15.04 -10.42 -23.58
N ARG A 57 -15.31 -11.63 -24.07
CA ARG A 57 -16.03 -12.68 -23.33
C ARG A 57 -15.19 -13.92 -23.04
N GLN A 58 -13.88 -13.86 -23.30
CA GLN A 58 -13.00 -14.99 -23.01
C GLN A 58 -12.81 -15.13 -21.49
N HIS A 59 -12.91 -16.36 -21.00
CA HIS A 59 -12.63 -16.74 -19.62
C HIS A 59 -11.71 -17.96 -19.66
N SER A 60 -10.41 -17.72 -19.54
CA SER A 60 -9.40 -18.79 -19.46
C SER A 60 -9.27 -19.33 -18.02
N TYR A 61 -9.75 -18.56 -17.05
CA TYR A 61 -9.68 -18.86 -15.63
C TYR A 61 -11.07 -19.16 -15.05
N PRO A 62 -11.15 -19.96 -13.98
CA PRO A 62 -12.40 -20.20 -13.24
C PRO A 62 -12.74 -18.98 -12.35
N SER A 63 -12.97 -17.84 -12.98
CA SER A 63 -13.23 -16.55 -12.33
C SER A 63 -14.50 -15.91 -12.87
N VAL A 64 -15.11 -15.05 -12.06
CA VAL A 64 -16.18 -14.13 -12.49
C VAL A 64 -15.69 -13.01 -13.40
N TYR A 65 -14.37 -12.78 -13.45
CA TYR A 65 -13.74 -11.78 -14.34
C TYR A 65 -13.36 -12.41 -15.68
N SER A 66 -13.64 -11.69 -16.77
CA SER A 66 -13.12 -12.05 -18.09
C SER A 66 -11.63 -11.76 -18.20
N ASP A 67 -10.97 -12.41 -19.16
CA ASP A 67 -9.53 -12.25 -19.38
C ASP A 67 -9.11 -10.80 -19.65
N ILE A 68 -9.98 -10.01 -20.29
CA ILE A 68 -9.71 -8.58 -20.57
C ILE A 68 -9.87 -7.71 -19.31
N GLU A 69 -10.73 -8.10 -18.37
CA GLU A 69 -10.84 -7.44 -17.05
C GLU A 69 -9.61 -7.76 -16.20
N ILE A 70 -9.13 -9.01 -16.26
CA ILE A 70 -7.89 -9.42 -15.61
C ILE A 70 -6.70 -8.65 -16.19
N GLU A 71 -6.61 -8.49 -17.51
CA GLU A 71 -5.59 -7.67 -18.17
C GLU A 71 -5.60 -6.22 -17.66
N PHE A 72 -6.78 -5.63 -17.46
CA PHE A 72 -6.91 -4.31 -16.85
C PHE A 72 -6.42 -4.28 -15.39
N LEU A 73 -6.82 -5.25 -14.58
CA LEU A 73 -6.43 -5.33 -13.16
C LEU A 73 -4.91 -5.50 -13.00
N GLU A 74 -4.29 -6.30 -13.87
CA GLU A 74 -2.84 -6.45 -13.95
C GLU A 74 -2.16 -5.10 -14.28
N LEU A 75 -2.70 -4.34 -15.23
CA LEU A 75 -2.18 -3.00 -15.57
C LEU A 75 -2.33 -2.01 -14.41
N VAL A 76 -3.46 -2.03 -13.67
CA VAL A 76 -3.63 -1.23 -12.46
C VAL A 76 -2.54 -1.58 -11.45
N ASN A 77 -2.37 -2.86 -11.15
CA ASN A 77 -1.37 -3.36 -10.21
C ASN A 77 0.07 -2.97 -10.60
N GLU A 78 0.42 -3.11 -11.88
CA GLU A 78 1.77 -2.87 -12.38
C GLU A 78 2.10 -1.38 -12.48
N ARG A 79 1.13 -0.52 -12.81
CA ARG A 79 1.40 0.86 -13.24
C ARG A 79 0.83 1.94 -12.35
N LEU A 80 -0.20 1.64 -11.55
CA LEU A 80 -0.85 2.62 -10.70
C LEU A 80 -0.47 2.40 -9.23
N PHE A 81 -0.85 1.26 -8.67
CA PHE A 81 -0.65 0.89 -7.27
C PHE A 81 -0.98 -0.59 -7.09
N PRO A 82 -0.39 -1.27 -6.08
CA PRO A 82 -0.62 -2.69 -5.87
C PRO A 82 -2.08 -2.96 -5.51
N LEU A 83 -2.65 -4.00 -6.12
CA LEU A 83 -3.96 -4.52 -5.74
C LEU A 83 -3.78 -5.64 -4.74
N GLU A 84 -4.55 -5.58 -3.66
CA GLU A 84 -4.65 -6.70 -2.72
C GLU A 84 -5.23 -7.92 -3.44
N TRP A 85 -4.72 -9.11 -3.14
CA TRP A 85 -5.25 -10.36 -3.67
C TRP A 85 -5.27 -10.45 -5.21
N LEU A 86 -4.27 -9.88 -5.91
CA LEU A 86 -4.19 -9.92 -7.38
C LEU A 86 -4.38 -11.34 -7.97
N GLU A 87 -3.79 -12.35 -7.33
CA GLU A 87 -3.89 -13.74 -7.79
C GLU A 87 -5.33 -14.32 -7.63
N ASP A 88 -6.12 -13.77 -6.70
CA ASP A 88 -7.48 -14.24 -6.44
C ASP A 88 -8.43 -13.86 -7.60
N PHE A 89 -8.13 -12.81 -8.37
CA PHE A 89 -8.94 -12.43 -9.54
C PHE A 89 -8.99 -13.54 -10.61
N ARG A 90 -8.08 -14.53 -10.57
CA ARG A 90 -8.07 -15.70 -11.45
C ARG A 90 -8.83 -16.91 -10.89
N GLY A 91 -9.43 -16.81 -9.72
CA GLY A 91 -10.15 -17.92 -9.07
C GLY A 91 -11.33 -17.53 -8.20
N CYS A 92 -11.69 -16.25 -8.13
CA CYS A 92 -12.75 -15.75 -7.28
C CYS A 92 -14.14 -16.05 -7.87
N THR A 93 -15.07 -16.40 -6.98
CA THR A 93 -16.49 -16.63 -7.29
C THR A 93 -17.36 -15.40 -7.13
N GLU A 94 -16.81 -14.32 -6.59
CA GLU A 94 -17.50 -13.06 -6.29
C GLU A 94 -16.65 -11.90 -6.80
N ARG A 95 -17.32 -10.83 -7.24
CA ARG A 95 -16.66 -9.61 -7.73
C ARG A 95 -16.36 -8.70 -6.55
N TYR A 96 -15.14 -8.19 -6.51
CA TYR A 96 -14.75 -7.10 -5.63
C TYR A 96 -15.35 -5.80 -6.15
N THR A 97 -16.38 -5.32 -5.47
CA THR A 97 -17.11 -4.09 -5.84
C THR A 97 -16.34 -2.82 -5.51
N GLU A 98 -15.28 -2.93 -4.72
CA GLU A 98 -14.49 -1.81 -4.20
C GLU A 98 -12.98 -2.10 -4.36
N VAL A 99 -12.19 -1.04 -4.37
CA VAL A 99 -10.74 -1.06 -4.27
C VAL A 99 -10.38 -0.95 -2.78
N THR A 100 -9.80 -2.00 -2.20
CA THR A 100 -9.34 -1.98 -0.81
C THR A 100 -7.94 -1.36 -0.71
N ILE A 101 -7.72 -0.61 0.37
CA ILE A 101 -6.38 -0.10 0.71
C ILE A 101 -5.72 -1.11 1.62
N SER A 102 -4.64 -1.72 1.13
CA SER A 102 -3.78 -2.56 1.96
C SER A 102 -2.69 -1.68 2.59
N PRO A 103 -2.64 -1.58 3.93
CA PRO A 103 -1.60 -0.84 4.64
C PRO A 103 -0.20 -1.24 4.19
N GLN A 104 0.67 -0.25 3.96
CA GLN A 104 2.09 -0.43 3.65
C GLN A 104 3.00 -0.17 4.84
N ASN A 105 2.42 0.30 5.94
CA ASN A 105 3.08 0.39 7.23
C ASN A 105 2.31 -0.47 8.24
N ILE A 106 3.04 -1.03 9.20
CA ILE A 106 2.47 -1.87 10.25
C ILE A 106 2.55 -1.13 11.57
N ASP A 107 1.44 -1.12 12.31
CA ASP A 107 1.39 -0.54 13.64
C ASP A 107 2.39 -1.24 14.56
N TRP A 108 3.11 -0.44 15.35
CA TRP A 108 4.18 -0.94 16.21
C TRP A 108 3.69 -1.91 17.30
N TRP A 109 2.39 -1.92 17.62
CA TRP A 109 1.78 -2.84 18.58
C TRP A 109 1.31 -4.17 17.97
N GLU A 110 1.31 -4.31 16.65
CA GLU A 110 0.84 -5.53 15.98
C GLU A 110 1.92 -6.63 15.88
N MET A 111 3.19 -6.24 15.99
CA MET A 111 4.32 -7.16 15.87
C MET A 111 5.25 -7.07 17.08
N SER A 112 6.10 -8.08 17.26
CA SER A 112 7.17 -7.99 18.26
C SER A 112 8.26 -7.00 17.81
N LEU A 113 8.93 -6.36 18.77
CA LEU A 113 9.96 -5.36 18.48
C LEU A 113 11.10 -5.94 17.62
N GLU A 114 11.39 -7.23 17.79
CA GLU A 114 12.42 -7.96 17.05
C GLU A 114 12.11 -8.15 15.56
N GLU A 115 10.85 -8.01 15.14
CA GLU A 115 10.44 -8.13 13.74
C GLU A 115 10.65 -6.83 12.95
N PHE A 116 10.77 -5.69 13.64
CA PHE A 116 11.08 -4.40 13.03
C PHE A 116 12.54 -4.31 12.60
N SER A 117 12.82 -3.50 11.58
CA SER A 117 14.19 -3.19 11.18
C SER A 117 14.96 -2.49 12.31
N PHE A 118 16.28 -2.50 12.23
CA PHE A 118 17.13 -1.80 13.20
C PHE A 118 16.75 -0.32 13.37
N THR A 119 16.45 0.34 12.24
CA THR A 119 16.09 1.75 12.21
C THR A 119 14.76 2.01 12.88
N GLU A 120 13.74 1.21 12.60
CA GLU A 120 12.44 1.29 13.28
C GLU A 120 12.58 1.02 14.77
N GLN A 121 13.31 -0.02 15.18
CA GLN A 121 13.57 -0.30 16.59
C GLN A 121 14.23 0.89 17.30
N PHE A 122 15.19 1.55 16.66
CA PHE A 122 15.84 2.75 17.20
C PHE A 122 14.88 3.93 17.36
N LEU A 123 14.04 4.19 16.36
CA LEU A 123 13.07 5.28 16.38
C LEU A 123 11.93 5.02 17.37
N LEU A 124 11.41 3.79 17.41
CA LEU A 124 10.48 3.31 18.45
C LEU A 124 11.07 3.51 19.84
N SER A 125 12.36 3.25 20.03
CA SER A 125 13.05 3.49 21.31
C SER A 125 13.14 4.98 21.66
N ILE A 126 13.25 5.86 20.66
CA ILE A 126 13.27 7.32 20.85
C ILE A 126 11.89 7.84 21.29
N ILE A 127 10.81 7.35 20.66
CA ILE A 127 9.44 7.76 20.98
C ILE A 127 8.87 7.09 22.24
N GLY A 128 9.51 6.01 22.72
CA GLY A 128 9.22 5.39 24.02
C GLY A 128 8.61 3.99 23.96
N HIS A 129 8.50 3.39 22.76
CA HIS A 129 7.90 2.08 22.52
C HIS A 129 8.91 0.97 22.18
N GLY A 130 10.21 1.27 22.15
CA GLY A 130 11.27 0.32 21.84
C GLY A 130 12.05 -0.21 23.04
N HIS A 131 13.34 -0.50 22.82
CA HIS A 131 14.23 -1.09 23.83
C HIS A 131 14.40 -0.16 25.04
N PRO A 132 14.39 -0.71 26.27
CA PRO A 132 14.61 0.08 27.46
C PRO A 132 16.03 0.66 27.46
N LYS A 133 16.19 1.86 28.03
CA LYS A 133 17.47 2.61 28.02
C LYS A 133 18.67 1.80 28.53
N ALA A 134 18.45 0.86 29.46
CA ALA A 134 19.49 -0.02 29.99
C ALA A 134 20.16 -0.87 28.91
N ASP A 135 19.41 -1.24 27.86
CA ASP A 135 19.87 -2.17 26.83
C ASP A 135 20.37 -1.45 25.57
N TRP A 136 20.30 -0.12 25.52
CA TRP A 136 20.74 0.66 24.35
C TRP A 136 22.22 0.47 24.00
N ILE A 137 23.07 0.12 24.96
CA ILE A 137 24.47 -0.22 24.66
C ILE A 137 24.56 -1.50 23.82
N LEU A 138 23.71 -2.48 24.09
CA LEU A 138 23.65 -3.77 23.39
C LEU A 138 23.09 -3.58 21.99
N TYR A 139 21.95 -2.91 21.86
CA TYR A 139 21.26 -2.75 20.59
C TYR A 139 21.83 -1.63 19.74
N PHE A 140 22.15 -0.47 20.32
CA PHE A 140 22.50 0.73 19.56
C PHE A 140 23.95 1.19 19.74
N GLY A 141 24.74 0.52 20.57
CA GLY A 141 26.17 0.80 20.75
C GLY A 141 26.49 2.06 21.58
N PHE A 142 25.47 2.70 22.19
CA PHE A 142 25.66 3.82 23.11
C PHE A 142 24.42 4.04 23.98
N VAL A 143 24.60 4.73 25.11
CA VAL A 143 23.48 5.22 25.95
C VAL A 143 23.45 6.75 25.89
N PRO A 144 22.33 7.39 25.52
CA PRO A 144 22.25 8.83 25.44
C PRO A 144 22.27 9.46 26.84
N ARG A 145 23.07 10.52 27.02
CA ARG A 145 23.11 11.29 28.28
C ARG A 145 21.75 11.93 28.58
N LYS A 146 21.13 12.51 27.56
CA LYS A 146 19.79 13.09 27.59
C LYS A 146 18.97 12.47 26.45
N LEU A 147 17.76 12.06 26.76
CA LEU A 147 16.73 11.68 25.80
C LEU A 147 15.43 12.31 26.31
N LEU A 148 14.84 13.21 25.54
CA LEU A 148 13.53 13.75 25.81
C LEU A 148 12.45 12.71 25.46
N THR A 149 11.40 12.68 26.26
CA THR A 149 10.20 11.91 25.96
C THR A 149 9.39 12.62 24.88
N VAL A 150 8.55 11.87 24.16
CA VAL A 150 7.78 12.36 23.02
C VAL A 150 6.87 13.55 23.38
N GLU A 151 6.32 13.59 24.60
CA GLU A 151 5.43 14.67 25.06
C GLU A 151 6.14 16.01 25.25
N ARG A 152 7.48 16.03 25.18
CA ARG A 152 8.29 17.24 25.31
C ARG A 152 8.84 17.73 23.97
N ILE A 153 8.47 17.08 22.88
CA ILE A 153 8.90 17.42 21.54
C ILE A 153 7.86 18.32 20.88
N ASP A 154 8.34 19.46 20.39
CA ASP A 154 7.64 20.31 19.45
C ASP A 154 7.88 19.77 18.03
N TRP A 155 6.85 19.17 17.45
CA TRP A 155 6.88 18.53 16.13
C TRP A 155 7.10 19.54 14.99
N GLU A 156 6.50 20.74 15.08
CA GLU A 156 6.70 21.79 14.09
C GLU A 156 8.16 22.24 14.09
N LYS A 157 8.73 22.41 15.28
CA LYS A 157 10.15 22.72 15.46
C LYS A 157 11.06 21.59 14.97
N LEU A 158 10.71 20.33 15.22
CA LEU A 158 11.46 19.19 14.69
C LEU A 158 11.50 19.21 13.17
N SER A 159 10.35 19.45 12.53
CA SER A 159 10.23 19.58 11.06
C SER A 159 11.12 20.70 10.53
N LEU A 160 11.04 21.90 11.11
CA LEU A 160 11.87 23.05 10.73
C LEU A 160 13.37 22.78 10.92
N LEU A 161 13.76 22.11 12.01
CA LEU A 161 15.15 21.73 12.25
C LEU A 161 15.67 20.71 11.23
N CYS A 162 14.82 19.77 10.80
CA CYS A 162 15.15 18.79 9.78
C CYS A 162 15.34 19.44 8.39
N GLN A 163 14.54 20.45 8.05
CA GLN A 163 14.69 21.21 6.80
C GLN A 163 15.99 22.03 6.72
N GLN A 164 16.61 22.35 7.85
CA GLN A 164 17.83 23.18 7.92
C GLN A 164 19.13 22.37 7.96
N ILE A 165 19.06 21.04 8.01
CA ILE A 165 20.24 20.17 8.07
C ILE A 165 20.41 19.41 6.75
N ALA A 166 21.61 18.89 6.51
CA ALA A 166 21.88 18.09 5.32
C ALA A 166 21.25 16.70 5.43
N SER A 167 20.83 16.17 4.29
CA SER A 167 20.49 14.76 4.11
C SER A 167 21.70 13.87 4.45
N PRO A 168 21.51 12.66 5.02
CA PRO A 168 20.22 11.99 5.28
C PRO A 168 19.51 12.37 6.58
N LEU A 169 20.17 13.10 7.51
CA LEU A 169 19.56 13.46 8.80
C LEU A 169 18.33 14.37 8.65
N SER A 170 18.24 15.14 7.57
CA SER A 170 17.06 15.95 7.24
C SER A 170 15.78 15.13 7.04
N LEU A 171 15.90 13.81 6.83
CA LEU A 171 14.76 12.90 6.60
C LEU A 171 14.14 12.39 7.90
N LEU A 172 14.70 12.74 9.06
CA LEU A 172 14.25 12.23 10.36
C LEU A 172 12.76 12.47 10.61
N TYR A 173 12.26 13.67 10.31
CA TYR A 173 10.84 14.00 10.50
C TYR A 173 9.95 13.10 9.63
N ASP A 174 10.25 13.00 8.33
CA ASP A 174 9.50 12.15 7.40
C ASP A 174 9.46 10.69 7.84
N VAL A 175 10.59 10.18 8.33
CA VAL A 175 10.71 8.78 8.75
C VAL A 175 9.98 8.51 10.06
N ILE A 176 9.95 9.46 11.00
CA ILE A 176 9.11 9.34 12.20
C ILE A 176 7.64 9.42 11.83
N SER A 177 7.25 10.28 10.88
CA SER A 177 5.86 10.38 10.42
C SER A 177 5.36 9.07 9.80
N ILE A 178 6.22 8.27 9.18
CA ILE A 178 5.85 6.91 8.75
C ILE A 178 5.43 6.07 9.97
N ILE A 179 6.30 6.00 10.99
CA ILE A 179 6.08 5.19 12.21
C ILE A 179 4.83 5.64 12.99
N ASP A 180 4.53 6.93 12.98
CA ASP A 180 3.40 7.53 13.71
C ASP A 180 2.15 7.71 12.85
N HIS A 181 2.12 7.17 11.62
CA HIS A 181 0.96 7.27 10.71
C HIS A 181 0.49 8.73 10.47
N SER A 182 1.44 9.66 10.32
CA SER A 182 1.20 11.11 10.15
C SER A 182 1.80 11.67 8.85
N THR A 183 1.79 10.87 7.78
CA THR A 183 2.39 11.22 6.48
C THR A 183 1.43 11.94 5.53
N GLU A 184 0.14 11.98 5.86
CA GLU A 184 -0.97 12.33 4.96
C GLU A 184 -1.08 11.42 3.73
N CYS A 185 -0.40 10.27 3.75
CA CYS A 185 -0.42 9.27 2.69
C CYS A 185 -1.31 8.10 3.11
N ILE A 186 -2.42 7.89 2.40
CA ILE A 186 -3.40 6.85 2.76
C ILE A 186 -2.79 5.45 2.88
N TRP A 187 -1.77 5.14 2.07
CA TRP A 187 -1.09 3.83 2.08
C TRP A 187 -0.24 3.61 3.33
N LEU A 188 0.23 4.68 3.97
CA LEU A 188 1.10 4.60 5.15
C LEU A 188 0.34 4.90 6.43
N ASP A 189 -0.72 5.71 6.37
CA ASP A 189 -1.46 6.14 7.56
C ASP A 189 -2.67 5.25 7.88
N THR A 190 -3.13 4.43 6.93
CA THR A 190 -4.19 3.42 7.18
C THR A 190 -3.60 2.23 7.92
N THR A 191 -4.32 1.71 8.92
CA THR A 191 -3.93 0.54 9.71
C THR A 191 -4.72 -0.71 9.31
N HIS A 192 -4.31 -1.91 9.75
CA HIS A 192 -5.07 -3.14 9.50
C HIS A 192 -6.43 -3.17 10.23
N GLN A 193 -6.67 -2.24 11.16
CA GLN A 193 -7.95 -2.08 11.85
C GLN A 193 -8.92 -1.20 11.06
N ASP A 194 -8.40 -0.40 10.12
CA ASP A 194 -9.20 0.48 9.29
C ASP A 194 -9.67 -0.27 8.04
N TYR A 195 -10.98 -0.42 7.90
CA TYR A 195 -11.56 -0.86 6.63
C TYR A 195 -11.73 0.37 5.72
N VAL A 196 -10.72 0.62 4.88
CA VAL A 196 -10.73 1.71 3.90
C VAL A 196 -10.84 1.14 2.49
N SER A 197 -11.93 1.50 1.82
CA SER A 197 -12.22 1.08 0.47
C SER A 197 -12.86 2.19 -0.35
N PHE A 198 -12.78 2.08 -1.67
CA PHE A 198 -13.32 3.06 -2.61
C PHE A 198 -14.03 2.39 -3.78
N ASP A 199 -15.05 3.04 -4.32
CA ASP A 199 -15.69 2.60 -5.56
C ASP A 199 -14.70 2.62 -6.74
N TRP A 200 -14.86 1.67 -7.66
CA TRP A 200 -14.15 1.67 -8.93
C TRP A 200 -14.59 2.84 -9.81
N ASN A 201 -13.80 3.91 -9.84
CA ASN A 201 -13.97 5.02 -10.77
C ASN A 201 -12.64 5.70 -11.13
N GLN A 202 -12.65 6.51 -12.18
CA GLN A 202 -11.43 7.11 -12.73
C GLN A 202 -10.74 8.09 -11.76
N GLU A 203 -11.52 8.88 -11.02
CA GLU A 203 -10.98 9.88 -10.09
C GLU A 203 -10.28 9.19 -8.92
N VAL A 204 -10.92 8.16 -8.34
CA VAL A 204 -10.36 7.32 -7.29
C VAL A 204 -9.07 6.66 -7.74
N LEU A 205 -9.05 5.98 -8.89
CA LEU A 205 -7.84 5.30 -9.35
C LEU A 205 -6.67 6.27 -9.58
N ARG A 206 -6.94 7.49 -10.05
CA ARG A 206 -5.92 8.54 -10.19
C ARG A 206 -5.44 9.05 -8.83
N TYR A 207 -6.35 9.28 -7.89
CA TYR A 207 -6.01 9.68 -6.53
C TYR A 207 -5.12 8.63 -5.84
N LEU A 208 -5.54 7.37 -5.87
CA LEU A 208 -4.79 6.25 -5.29
C LEU A 208 -3.41 6.08 -5.92
N ALA A 209 -3.31 6.24 -7.24
CA ALA A 209 -2.02 6.23 -7.95
C ALA A 209 -1.11 7.39 -7.50
N GLN A 210 -1.65 8.59 -7.31
CA GLN A 210 -0.88 9.74 -6.79
C GLN A 210 -0.39 9.48 -5.36
N GLN A 211 -1.27 8.98 -4.50
CA GLN A 211 -0.93 8.59 -3.14
C GLN A 211 0.15 7.50 -3.13
N TRP A 212 0.08 6.55 -4.08
CA TRP A 212 1.09 5.50 -4.18
C TRP A 212 2.47 6.06 -4.52
N GLN A 213 2.56 7.05 -5.41
CA GLN A 213 3.84 7.73 -5.69
C GLN A 213 4.38 8.47 -4.46
N ILE A 214 3.51 9.05 -3.64
CA ILE A 214 3.89 9.65 -2.34
C ILE A 214 4.43 8.57 -1.40
N CYS A 215 3.71 7.44 -1.27
CA CYS A 215 4.15 6.28 -0.49
C CYS A 215 5.55 5.82 -0.90
N GLN A 216 5.78 5.62 -2.20
CA GLN A 216 7.08 5.20 -2.73
C GLN A 216 8.20 6.20 -2.40
N THR A 217 7.89 7.50 -2.39
CA THR A 217 8.82 8.54 -1.99
C THR A 217 9.21 8.40 -0.51
N TYR A 218 8.24 8.15 0.38
CA TYR A 218 8.51 7.88 1.79
C TYR A 218 9.31 6.58 2.00
N CYS A 219 9.00 5.50 1.28
CA CYS A 219 9.78 4.26 1.32
C CYS A 219 11.25 4.52 0.95
N GLN A 220 11.51 5.31 -0.10
CA GLN A 220 12.88 5.68 -0.49
C GLN A 220 13.59 6.51 0.58
N LYS A 221 12.89 7.46 1.22
CA LYS A 221 13.43 8.25 2.33
C LYS A 221 13.79 7.36 3.53
N MET A 222 12.92 6.42 3.88
CA MET A 222 13.16 5.41 4.92
C MET A 222 14.41 4.59 4.59
N THR A 223 14.51 4.02 3.38
CA THR A 223 15.70 3.25 2.98
C THR A 223 16.99 4.08 3.09
N GLN A 224 16.99 5.30 2.54
CA GLN A 224 18.15 6.19 2.60
C GLN A 224 18.55 6.55 4.04
N PHE A 225 17.56 6.84 4.88
CA PHE A 225 17.79 7.15 6.29
C PHE A 225 18.32 5.95 7.06
N SER A 226 17.76 4.75 6.82
CA SER A 226 18.18 3.50 7.47
C SER A 226 19.63 3.14 7.16
N GLU A 227 20.01 3.14 5.88
CA GLU A 227 21.39 2.87 5.47
C GLU A 227 22.39 3.83 6.15
N TRP A 228 22.03 5.11 6.23
CA TRP A 228 22.85 6.11 6.90
C TRP A 228 22.90 5.88 8.41
N LEU A 229 21.77 5.68 9.08
CA LEU A 229 21.68 5.51 10.52
C LEU A 229 22.47 4.29 11.01
N GLU A 230 22.36 3.19 10.28
CA GLU A 230 22.97 1.89 10.61
C GLU A 230 24.49 1.93 10.45
N SER A 231 25.00 2.69 9.48
CA SER A 231 26.44 2.76 9.17
C SER A 231 27.32 3.30 10.31
N SER A 232 26.77 4.03 11.29
CA SER A 232 27.58 4.61 12.37
C SER A 232 26.82 4.88 13.67
N VAL A 233 27.48 4.61 14.80
CA VAL A 233 27.01 5.03 16.13
C VAL A 233 26.93 6.56 16.23
N ASP A 234 27.78 7.29 15.52
CA ASP A 234 27.77 8.75 15.55
C ASP A 234 26.58 9.34 14.79
N HIS A 235 26.03 8.67 13.77
CA HIS A 235 24.80 9.07 13.10
C HIS A 235 23.59 8.95 14.06
N ARG A 236 23.48 7.83 14.78
CA ARG A 236 22.48 7.66 15.84
C ARG A 236 22.59 8.74 16.92
N LYS A 237 23.80 9.09 17.35
CA LYS A 237 24.00 10.21 18.30
C LYS A 237 23.54 11.56 17.72
N GLN A 238 23.72 11.79 16.43
CA GLN A 238 23.23 13.00 15.77
C GLN A 238 21.70 13.07 15.76
N VAL A 239 21.01 11.96 15.51
CA VAL A 239 19.54 11.88 15.64
C VAL A 239 19.10 12.29 17.04
N ILE A 240 19.67 11.69 18.09
CA ILE A 240 19.34 12.05 19.48
C ILE A 240 19.62 13.53 19.77
N LYS A 241 20.70 14.08 19.23
CA LYS A 241 21.03 15.50 19.39
C LYS A 241 19.99 16.39 18.71
N LEU A 242 19.52 16.03 17.53
CA LEU A 242 18.50 16.76 16.79
C LEU A 242 17.14 16.68 17.50
N TRP A 243 16.71 15.47 17.86
CA TRP A 243 15.52 15.20 18.68
C TRP A 243 15.49 16.08 19.94
N ASN A 244 16.58 16.08 20.70
CA ASN A 244 16.67 16.87 21.92
C ASN A 244 16.65 18.40 21.72
N LYS A 245 16.92 18.90 20.51
CA LYS A 245 16.83 20.33 20.17
C LYS A 245 15.40 20.77 19.85
N ALA A 246 14.54 19.84 19.47
CA ALA A 246 13.13 20.08 19.22
C ALA A 246 12.31 20.15 20.50
N GLN A 247 12.93 20.44 21.64
CA GLN A 247 12.21 20.62 22.90
C GLN A 247 11.33 21.86 22.85
N ASP A 248 10.10 21.76 23.37
CA ASP A 248 9.26 22.91 23.78
C ASP A 248 9.93 23.73 24.91
#